data_AF-A0A2T6SQ37-F1
#
_entry.id   AF-A0A2T6SQ37-F1
#
_cell.length_a   1.000
_cell.length_b   1.000
_cell.length_c   1.000
_cell.angle_alpha   90.00
_cell.angle_beta   90.00
_cell.angle_gamma   90.00
#
_symmetry.space_group_name_H-M   'P 1'
#
loop_
_entity.id
_entity.type
_entity.pdbx_description
1 polymer ?
#
loop_
_entity_poly.entity_id
_entity_poly.type
_entity_poly.pdbx_seq_one_letter_code
_entity_poly.pdbx_strand_id
1 'polypeptide(L)'
;MIQSSLYKALNKGFDYQILACKDFKESKLAKEVISYLKPNIKAILFPEFRAKKNDDLRSFFEEFLQLLGGLREFYQALENKQEVIIIAPISALLHPLPKKELLESFKITLLEKYNLKDLKDKLFYYGYEILDLVEVEGEASFRGDIVDI
;
A
#
# COMPACT_ATOMS: atom_id res chain seq x y z
N MET A 1 -26.65 -2.31 6.02
CA MET A 1 -25.33 -2.99 5.98
C MET A 1 -24.64 -2.59 4.69
N ILE A 2 -23.34 -2.26 4.73
CA ILE A 2 -22.59 -1.82 3.53
C ILE A 2 -22.70 -2.82 2.38
N GLN A 3 -22.66 -4.11 2.69
CA GLN A 3 -22.62 -5.18 1.68
C GLN A 3 -23.84 -5.14 0.75
N SER A 4 -25.06 -5.07 1.31
CA SER A 4 -26.30 -5.05 0.51
C SER A 4 -26.42 -3.77 -0.33
N SER A 5 -26.06 -2.62 0.24
CA SER A 5 -26.11 -1.33 -0.46
C SER A 5 -25.10 -1.27 -1.60
N LEU A 6 -23.86 -1.69 -1.34
CA LEU A 6 -22.78 -1.71 -2.32
C LEU A 6 -23.05 -2.72 -3.43
N TYR A 7 -23.54 -3.92 -3.10
CA TYR A 7 -23.96 -4.92 -4.09
C TYR A 7 -24.99 -4.36 -5.05
N LYS A 8 -26.03 -3.69 -4.52
CA LYS A 8 -27.06 -3.03 -5.34
C LYS A 8 -26.49 -1.90 -6.19
N ALA A 9 -25.56 -1.10 -5.65
CA ALA A 9 -24.94 0.01 -6.38
C ALA A 9 -24.06 -0.50 -7.53
N LEU A 10 -23.21 -1.50 -7.29
CA LEU A 10 -22.33 -2.09 -8.30
C LEU A 10 -23.11 -2.67 -9.49
N ASN A 11 -24.26 -3.30 -9.25
CA ASN A 11 -25.14 -3.83 -10.31
C ASN A 11 -25.86 -2.74 -11.13
N LYS A 12 -25.99 -1.52 -10.60
CA LYS A 12 -26.62 -0.39 -11.29
C LYS A 12 -25.64 0.47 -12.09
N GLY A 13 -24.34 0.22 -11.96
CA GLY A 13 -23.28 1.13 -12.40
C GLY A 13 -22.73 1.91 -11.21
N PHE A 14 -21.45 1.72 -10.94
CA PHE A 14 -20.71 2.43 -9.89
C PHE A 14 -19.36 2.82 -10.50
N ASP A 15 -19.24 4.08 -10.85
CA ASP A 15 -18.13 4.61 -11.67
C ASP A 15 -17.13 5.44 -10.84
N TYR A 16 -17.12 5.23 -9.52
CA TYR A 16 -16.20 5.92 -8.61
C TYR A 16 -14.95 5.09 -8.36
N GLN A 17 -13.80 5.76 -8.29
CA GLN A 17 -12.51 5.14 -8.02
C GLN A 17 -12.14 5.08 -6.53
N ILE A 18 -12.91 5.74 -5.67
CA ILE A 18 -12.67 5.78 -4.22
C ILE A 18 -13.98 5.49 -3.49
N LEU A 19 -13.96 4.50 -2.60
CA LEU A 19 -15.03 4.16 -1.68
C LEU A 19 -14.56 4.45 -0.24
N ALA A 20 -15.06 5.56 0.31
CA ALA A 20 -14.85 5.90 1.71
C ALA A 20 -15.82 5.10 2.60
N CYS A 21 -15.30 4.47 3.64
CA CYS A 21 -16.07 3.73 4.63
C CYS A 21 -15.93 4.39 6.01
N LYS A 22 -16.87 4.12 6.90
CA LYS A 22 -16.86 4.62 8.28
C LYS A 22 -15.62 4.18 9.05
N ASP A 23 -15.25 2.91 8.92
CA ASP A 23 -14.16 2.27 9.65
C ASP A 23 -13.54 1.12 8.84
N PHE A 24 -12.43 0.59 9.33
CA PHE A 24 -11.68 -0.46 8.63
C PHE A 24 -12.45 -1.78 8.50
N LYS A 25 -13.37 -2.06 9.45
CA LYS A 25 -14.24 -3.24 9.38
C LYS A 25 -15.20 -3.11 8.20
N GLU A 26 -15.81 -1.95 8.02
CA GLU A 26 -16.68 -1.67 6.90
C GLU A 26 -15.90 -1.72 5.56
N SER A 27 -14.67 -1.20 5.52
CA SER A 27 -13.80 -1.29 4.35
C SER A 27 -13.47 -2.74 3.95
N LYS A 28 -13.21 -3.63 4.91
CA LYS A 28 -13.01 -5.06 4.65
C LYS A 28 -14.24 -5.70 4.02
N LEU A 29 -15.41 -5.47 4.60
CA LEU A 29 -16.68 -6.00 4.07
C LEU A 29 -16.98 -5.46 2.66
N ALA A 30 -16.66 -4.20 2.40
CA ALA A 30 -16.80 -3.61 1.07
C ALA A 30 -15.86 -4.25 0.04
N LYS A 31 -14.61 -4.52 0.42
CA LYS A 31 -13.63 -5.23 -0.43
C LYS A 31 -14.14 -6.60 -0.84
N GLU A 32 -14.66 -7.39 0.09
CA GLU A 32 -15.22 -8.72 -0.19
C GLU A 32 -16.31 -8.66 -1.26
N VAL A 33 -17.23 -7.68 -1.18
CA VAL A 33 -18.31 -7.53 -2.15
C VAL A 33 -17.80 -7.12 -3.52
N ILE A 34 -16.84 -6.21 -3.59
CA ILE A 34 -16.24 -5.78 -4.86
C ILE A 34 -15.49 -6.96 -5.50
N SER A 35 -14.66 -7.67 -4.73
CA SER A 35 -13.93 -8.84 -5.23
C SER A 35 -14.87 -9.95 -5.73
N TYR A 36 -16.03 -10.12 -5.09
CA TYR A 36 -17.03 -11.09 -5.52
C TYR A 36 -17.74 -10.69 -6.82
N LEU A 37 -18.22 -9.45 -6.92
CA LEU A 37 -19.01 -8.99 -8.08
C LEU A 37 -18.17 -8.57 -9.28
N LYS A 38 -16.99 -8.00 -9.04
CA LYS A 38 -16.09 -7.43 -10.05
C LYS A 38 -14.67 -7.95 -9.85
N PRO A 39 -14.42 -9.26 -10.05
CA PRO A 39 -13.12 -9.89 -9.77
C PRO A 39 -11.97 -9.34 -10.64
N ASN A 40 -12.30 -8.69 -11.76
CA ASN A 40 -11.31 -8.08 -12.67
C ASN A 40 -10.85 -6.69 -12.22
N ILE A 41 -11.55 -6.05 -11.26
CA ILE A 41 -11.15 -4.76 -10.72
C ILE A 41 -10.12 -4.99 -9.62
N LYS A 42 -9.03 -4.22 -9.66
CA LYS A 42 -8.05 -4.19 -8.58
C LYS A 42 -8.61 -3.40 -7.40
N ALA A 43 -9.08 -4.11 -6.37
CA ALA A 43 -9.59 -3.52 -5.13
C ALA A 43 -8.46 -3.35 -4.10
N ILE A 44 -8.01 -2.11 -3.92
CA ILE A 44 -6.92 -1.75 -3.00
C ILE A 44 -7.53 -1.28 -1.68
N LEU A 45 -7.17 -1.93 -0.58
CA LEU A 45 -7.66 -1.59 0.75
C LEU A 45 -6.60 -0.75 1.47
N PHE A 46 -6.96 0.45 1.90
CA PHE A 46 -6.11 1.26 2.78
C PHE A 46 -6.24 0.82 4.24
N PRO A 47 -5.15 0.91 5.03
CA PRO A 47 -5.17 0.58 6.44
C PRO A 47 -5.91 1.62 7.26
N GLU A 48 -6.10 1.35 8.56
CA GLU A 48 -6.64 2.33 9.50
C GLU A 48 -5.57 3.34 9.94
N PHE A 49 -5.16 4.22 9.04
CA PHE A 49 -4.21 5.28 9.38
C PHE A 49 -4.93 6.42 10.13
N ARG A 50 -4.56 6.64 11.40
CA ARG A 50 -5.20 7.62 12.31
C ARG A 50 -4.26 8.68 12.85
N ALA A 51 -3.02 8.71 12.35
CA ALA A 51 -2.05 9.72 12.72
C ALA A 51 -2.59 11.12 12.39
N LYS A 52 -2.42 12.04 13.33
CA LYS A 52 -2.80 13.45 13.21
C LYS A 52 -1.56 14.31 13.08
N LYS A 53 -1.77 15.56 12.70
CA LYS A 53 -0.71 16.57 12.72
C LYS A 53 -0.08 16.65 14.11
N ASN A 54 1.25 16.58 14.16
CA ASN A 54 2.10 16.56 15.36
C ASN A 54 2.15 15.23 16.13
N ASP A 55 1.50 14.17 15.65
CA ASP A 55 1.74 12.84 16.21
C ASP A 55 3.13 12.33 15.83
N ASP A 56 3.69 11.45 16.66
CA ASP A 56 4.88 10.68 16.32
C ASP A 56 4.51 9.57 15.33
N LEU A 57 4.97 9.70 14.08
CA LEU A 57 4.65 8.75 13.02
C LEU A 57 5.26 7.36 13.26
N ARG A 58 6.26 7.22 14.13
CA ARG A 58 6.88 5.92 14.43
C ARG A 58 5.88 4.94 15.04
N SER A 59 4.89 5.44 15.78
CA SER A 59 3.82 4.62 16.35
C SER A 59 2.83 4.09 15.31
N PHE A 60 2.87 4.61 14.08
CA PHE A 60 2.00 4.23 12.97
C PHE A 60 2.81 3.73 11.77
N PHE A 61 4.05 3.28 12.00
CA PHE A 61 4.99 2.99 10.92
C PHE A 61 4.46 1.89 9.99
N GLU A 62 3.91 0.82 10.55
CA GLU A 62 3.32 -0.28 9.77
C GLU A 62 2.14 0.19 8.91
N GLU A 63 1.16 0.89 9.50
CA GLU A 63 0.01 1.41 8.76
C GLU A 63 0.44 2.45 7.74
N PHE A 64 1.48 3.23 8.03
CA PHE A 64 2.03 4.19 7.10
C PHE A 64 2.64 3.47 5.88
N LEU A 65 3.49 2.45 6.09
CA LEU A 65 4.06 1.66 5.00
C LEU A 65 2.98 0.97 4.16
N GLN A 66 1.97 0.38 4.79
CA GLN A 66 0.83 -0.24 4.09
C GLN A 66 0.05 0.79 3.25
N LEU A 67 -0.14 2.01 3.77
CA LEU A 67 -0.79 3.09 3.04
C LEU A 67 0.04 3.51 1.82
N LEU A 68 1.35 3.70 1.98
CA LEU A 68 2.26 4.04 0.87
C LEU A 68 2.32 2.93 -0.19
N GLY A 69 2.35 1.67 0.24
CA GLY A 69 2.30 0.50 -0.65
C GLY A 69 0.99 0.45 -1.46
N GLY A 70 -0.16 0.58 -0.80
CA GLY A 70 -1.46 0.62 -1.47
C GLY A 70 -1.59 1.79 -2.45
N LEU A 71 -1.06 2.96 -2.08
CA LEU A 71 -1.07 4.13 -2.96
C LEU A 71 -0.14 3.96 -4.18
N ARG A 72 1.03 3.33 -4.00
CA ARG A 72 1.92 2.95 -5.10
C ARG A 72 1.24 1.99 -6.06
N GLU A 73 0.57 0.96 -5.53
CA GLU A 73 -0.19 0.01 -6.34
C GLU A 73 -1.32 0.67 -7.12
N PHE A 74 -1.98 1.68 -6.54
CA PHE A 74 -3.02 2.45 -7.20
C PHE A 74 -2.47 3.20 -8.40
N TYR A 75 -1.36 3.93 -8.24
CA TYR A 75 -0.72 4.64 -9.35
C TYR A 75 -0.25 3.68 -10.46
N GLN A 76 0.35 2.54 -10.10
CA GLN A 76 0.74 1.52 -11.06
C GLN A 76 -0.47 0.96 -11.84
N ALA A 77 -1.61 0.76 -11.18
CA ALA A 77 -2.82 0.29 -11.86
C ALA A 77 -3.34 1.33 -12.88
N LEU A 78 -3.32 2.61 -12.51
CA LEU A 78 -3.68 3.70 -13.41
C LEU A 78 -2.77 3.77 -14.64
N GLU A 79 -1.46 3.63 -14.45
CA GLU A 79 -0.46 3.60 -15.56
C GLU A 79 -0.70 2.44 -16.51
N ASN A 80 -1.03 1.28 -15.96
CA ASN A 80 -1.32 0.07 -16.73
C ASN A 80 -2.74 0.08 -17.34
N LYS A 81 -3.49 1.18 -17.18
CA LYS A 81 -4.90 1.32 -17.63
C LYS A 81 -5.80 0.20 -17.09
N GLN A 82 -5.50 -0.29 -15.90
CA GLN A 82 -6.27 -1.30 -15.20
C GLN A 82 -7.41 -0.62 -14.42
N GLU A 83 -8.60 -1.23 -14.43
CA GLU A 83 -9.67 -0.79 -13.53
C GLU A 83 -9.26 -1.02 -12.08
N VAL A 84 -9.30 0.05 -11.29
CA VAL A 84 -8.83 0.06 -9.89
C VAL A 84 -9.78 0.88 -9.03
N ILE A 85 -9.98 0.43 -7.79
CA ILE A 85 -10.75 1.13 -6.78
C ILE A 85 -10.00 1.12 -5.45
N ILE A 86 -9.91 2.29 -4.81
CA ILE A 86 -9.47 2.43 -3.42
C ILE A 86 -10.67 2.24 -2.52
N ILE A 87 -10.51 1.40 -1.50
CA ILE A 87 -11.47 1.19 -0.43
C ILE A 87 -10.75 1.57 0.85
N ALA A 88 -11.23 2.57 1.57
CA ALA A 88 -10.50 3.13 2.70
C ALA A 88 -11.42 3.56 3.83
N PRO A 89 -11.01 3.39 5.10
CA PRO A 89 -11.67 4.08 6.19
C PRO A 89 -11.47 5.58 6.02
N ILE A 90 -12.44 6.38 6.45
CA ILE A 90 -12.38 7.84 6.30
C ILE A 90 -11.09 8.42 6.90
N SER A 91 -10.58 7.83 8.00
CA SER A 91 -9.35 8.27 8.66
C SER A 91 -8.13 8.29 7.74
N ALA A 92 -8.02 7.33 6.83
CA ALA A 92 -6.91 7.23 5.88
C ALA A 92 -6.99 8.24 4.72
N LEU A 93 -8.13 8.93 4.57
CA LEU A 93 -8.39 9.90 3.50
C LEU A 93 -8.40 11.35 3.98
N LEU A 94 -8.27 11.61 5.29
CA LEU A 94 -8.38 12.95 5.87
C LEU A 94 -7.16 13.84 5.58
N HIS A 95 -6.03 13.25 5.22
CA HIS A 95 -4.77 13.95 5.04
C HIS A 95 -4.28 13.87 3.58
N PRO A 96 -3.55 14.89 3.10
CA PRO A 96 -2.93 14.84 1.79
C PRO A 96 -2.02 13.61 1.68
N LEU A 97 -2.23 12.85 0.60
CA LEU A 97 -1.43 11.66 0.32
C LEU A 97 -0.23 12.03 -0.57
N PRO A 98 0.90 11.32 -0.45
CA PRO A 98 2.06 11.54 -1.30
C PRO A 98 1.74 11.40 -2.79
N LYS A 99 2.35 12.25 -3.62
CA LYS A 99 2.23 12.11 -5.07
C LYS A 99 3.02 10.91 -5.56
N LYS A 100 2.69 10.46 -6.77
CA LYS A 100 3.36 9.33 -7.43
C LYS A 100 4.88 9.43 -7.44
N GLU A 101 5.43 10.63 -7.67
CA GLU A 101 6.89 10.85 -7.78
C GLU A 101 7.63 10.58 -6.47
N LEU A 102 6.92 10.55 -5.33
CA LEU A 102 7.49 10.24 -4.02
C LEU A 102 7.36 8.75 -3.66
N LEU A 103 6.75 7.94 -4.53
CA LEU A 103 6.46 6.52 -4.30
C LEU A 103 7.24 5.63 -5.26
N GLU A 104 8.38 6.12 -5.76
CA GLU A 104 9.25 5.35 -6.62
C GLU A 104 9.69 4.04 -5.95
N SER A 105 9.86 3.01 -6.77
CA SER A 105 10.31 1.70 -6.35
C SER A 105 11.42 1.25 -7.28
N PHE A 106 12.28 0.36 -6.80
CA PHE A 106 13.24 -0.33 -7.66
C PHE A 106 12.96 -1.84 -7.64
N LYS A 107 13.52 -2.53 -8.63
CA LYS A 107 13.41 -3.98 -8.76
C LYS A 107 14.79 -4.60 -8.58
N ILE A 108 14.82 -5.76 -7.94
CA ILE A 108 15.97 -6.66 -7.90
C ILE A 108 15.57 -7.87 -8.76
N THR A 109 16.38 -8.17 -9.77
CA THR A 109 16.13 -9.21 -10.77
C THR A 109 17.13 -10.34 -10.59
N LEU A 110 16.69 -11.58 -10.81
CA LEU A 110 17.58 -12.73 -10.85
C LEU A 110 18.63 -12.58 -11.96
N LEU A 111 19.85 -13.06 -11.71
CA LEU A 111 20.98 -13.07 -12.66
C LEU A 111 21.54 -11.69 -13.02
N GLU A 112 21.06 -10.62 -12.40
CA GLU A 112 21.69 -9.30 -12.49
C GLU A 112 22.88 -9.18 -11.52
N LYS A 113 23.86 -8.36 -11.89
CA LYS A 113 25.01 -8.05 -11.04
C LYS A 113 24.72 -6.78 -10.25
N TYR A 114 24.82 -6.87 -8.93
CA TYR A 114 24.66 -5.74 -8.02
C TYR A 114 25.97 -5.45 -7.29
N ASN A 115 26.31 -4.17 -7.16
CA ASN A 115 27.30 -3.73 -6.19
C ASN A 115 26.62 -3.70 -4.81
N LEU A 116 27.10 -4.52 -3.89
CA LEU A 116 26.48 -4.65 -2.56
C LEU A 116 26.53 -3.36 -1.75
N LYS A 117 27.56 -2.53 -1.95
CA LYS A 117 27.65 -1.23 -1.29
C LYS A 117 26.56 -0.28 -1.80
N ASP A 118 26.40 -0.20 -3.11
CA ASP A 118 25.40 0.67 -3.73
C ASP A 118 23.97 0.20 -3.40
N LEU A 119 23.75 -1.12 -3.33
CA LEU A 119 22.47 -1.70 -2.91
C LEU A 119 22.16 -1.37 -1.44
N LYS A 120 23.16 -1.48 -0.55
CA LYS A 120 23.04 -1.13 0.86
C LYS A 120 22.68 0.34 1.05
N ASP A 121 23.41 1.23 0.38
CA ASP A 121 23.16 2.67 0.42
C ASP A 121 21.75 2.98 -0.12
N LYS A 122 21.34 2.33 -1.21
CA LYS A 122 20.00 2.48 -1.77
C LYS A 122 18.92 2.04 -0.79
N LEU A 123 19.03 0.87 -0.16
CA LEU A 123 18.06 0.41 0.85
C LEU A 123 17.97 1.39 2.02
N PHE A 124 19.12 1.87 2.51
CA PHE A 124 19.16 2.88 3.57
C PHE A 124 18.41 4.16 3.19
N TYR A 125 18.60 4.68 1.97
CA TYR A 125 17.86 5.86 1.49
C TYR A 125 16.36 5.60 1.26
N TYR A 126 15.97 4.34 1.07
CA TYR A 126 14.57 3.92 1.05
C TYR A 126 13.97 3.74 2.45
N GLY A 127 14.75 3.98 3.50
CA GLY A 127 14.31 3.90 4.89
C GLY A 127 14.42 2.51 5.50
N TYR A 128 15.15 1.58 4.87
CA TYR A 128 15.42 0.27 5.48
C TYR A 128 16.41 0.41 6.64
N GLU A 129 16.14 -0.33 7.71
CA GLU A 129 17.07 -0.46 8.82
C GLU A 129 18.07 -1.60 8.53
N ILE A 130 19.36 -1.26 8.52
CA ILE A 130 20.40 -2.25 8.27
C ILE A 130 20.83 -2.88 9.59
N LEU A 131 20.54 -4.16 9.77
CA LEU A 131 20.79 -4.93 10.99
C LEU A 131 21.60 -6.21 10.70
N ASP A 132 22.03 -6.90 11.76
CA ASP A 132 22.74 -8.17 11.62
C ASP A 132 21.78 -9.32 11.24
N LEU A 133 20.52 -9.22 11.64
CA LEU A 133 19.45 -10.18 11.37
C LEU A 133 18.16 -9.43 11.01
N VAL A 134 17.40 -9.96 10.05
CA VAL A 134 16.08 -9.46 9.67
C VAL A 134 15.01 -10.18 10.50
N GLU A 135 14.15 -9.43 11.16
CA GLU A 135 13.02 -9.91 11.95
C GLU A 135 11.67 -9.45 11.37
N VAL A 136 11.60 -8.21 10.85
CA VAL A 136 10.36 -7.61 10.33
C VAL A 136 10.53 -6.92 8.97
N GLU A 137 9.40 -6.59 8.33
CA GLU A 137 9.39 -5.84 7.08
C GLU A 137 10.05 -4.46 7.26
N GLY A 138 10.94 -4.09 6.33
CA GLY A 138 11.68 -2.82 6.38
C GLY A 138 13.08 -2.93 6.99
N GLU A 139 13.55 -4.14 7.28
CA GLU A 139 14.92 -4.40 7.71
C GLU A 139 15.73 -5.07 6.60
N ALA A 140 17.05 -4.95 6.63
CA ALA A 140 17.93 -5.68 5.73
C ALA A 140 19.26 -6.08 6.41
N SER A 141 19.81 -7.24 6.05
CA SER A 141 21.09 -7.75 6.55
C SER A 141 22.03 -8.08 5.41
N PHE A 142 23.29 -7.69 5.55
CA PHE A 142 24.35 -7.92 4.56
C PHE A 142 25.46 -8.77 5.18
N ARG A 143 25.52 -10.05 4.81
CA ARG A 143 26.48 -11.03 5.34
C ARG A 143 27.34 -11.59 4.20
N GLY A 144 28.46 -10.92 3.95
CA GLY A 144 29.35 -11.26 2.84
C GLY A 144 28.66 -11.01 1.51
N ASP A 145 28.38 -12.09 0.78
CA ASP A 145 27.69 -12.12 -0.51
C ASP A 145 26.18 -12.45 -0.40
N ILE A 146 25.68 -12.68 0.81
CA ILE A 146 24.27 -12.94 1.09
C ILE A 146 23.61 -11.66 1.61
N VAL A 147 22.45 -11.32 1.05
CA VAL A 147 21.63 -10.18 1.47
C VAL A 147 20.22 -10.68 1.79
N ASP A 148 19.78 -10.44 3.02
CA ASP A 148 18.38 -10.62 3.44
C ASP A 148 17.71 -9.23 3.45
N ILE A 149 16.49 -9.12 2.89
CA ILE A 149 15.70 -7.88 2.78
C ILE A 149 14.24 -8.22 3.09
#